data_AF-A0A8T6PZE6-F1
#
_entry.id   AF-A0A8T6PZE6-F1
#
_cell.length_a   1.000
_cell.length_b   1.000
_cell.length_c   1.000
_cell.angle_alpha   90.00
_cell.angle_beta   90.00
_cell.angle_gamma   90.00
#
_symmetry.space_group_name_H-M   'P 1'
#
loop_
_entity.id
_entity.type
_entity.pdbx_description
1 polymer ?
#
loop_
_entity_poly.entity_id
_entity_poly.type
_entity_poly.pdbx_seq_one_letter_code
_entity_poly.pdbx_strand_id
1 'polypeptide(L)'
;VRGDNGQAARLNKDFFANAKAQSWWWLRKLFQNTYRAVVEGMAYNPDEIISISSAMASKDKLIIELSQPTYSINGVGKIVIDKQPDGTRSPNLADSVMISYAPMNSALNIWELLGRQA
;
A
#
# COMPACT_ATOMS: atom_id res chain seq x y z
N VAL A 1 9.38 -17.22 6.90
CA VAL A 1 8.77 -17.79 5.67
C VAL A 1 9.89 -18.46 4.89
N ARG A 2 9.69 -19.68 4.40
CA ARG A 2 10.68 -20.40 3.59
C ARG A 2 10.65 -19.81 2.17
N GLY A 3 11.82 -19.48 1.61
CA GLY A 3 11.92 -18.95 0.24
C GLY A 3 12.08 -20.06 -0.78
N ASP A 4 12.04 -19.69 -2.06
CA ASP A 4 12.21 -20.62 -3.18
C ASP A 4 13.64 -21.17 -3.23
N ASN A 5 13.80 -22.39 -3.77
CA ASN A 5 15.09 -23.03 -4.02
C ASN A 5 16.04 -23.12 -2.81
N GLY A 6 15.48 -23.26 -1.60
CA GLY A 6 16.28 -23.40 -0.36
C GLY A 6 16.86 -22.10 0.18
N GLN A 7 16.52 -20.95 -0.42
CA GLN A 7 16.91 -19.64 0.11
C GLN A 7 15.90 -19.16 1.17
N ALA A 8 16.35 -18.25 2.05
CA ALA A 8 15.45 -17.56 2.96
C ALA A 8 14.48 -16.68 2.15
N ALA A 9 13.20 -16.65 2.52
CA ALA A 9 12.25 -15.75 1.86
C ALA A 9 12.69 -14.30 2.07
N ARG A 10 12.61 -13.48 1.01
CA ARG A 10 12.87 -12.05 1.12
C ARG A 10 11.91 -11.43 2.12
N LEU A 11 12.45 -10.72 3.10
CA LEU A 11 11.68 -10.00 4.09
C LEU A 11 11.31 -8.61 3.52
N ASN A 12 10.31 -7.97 4.12
CA ASN A 12 9.92 -6.60 3.72
C ASN A 12 11.11 -5.63 3.75
N LYS A 13 11.99 -5.75 4.75
CA LYS A 13 13.22 -4.95 4.86
C LYS A 13 14.21 -5.16 3.71
N ASP A 14 14.13 -6.30 3.01
CA ASP A 14 14.99 -6.63 1.87
C ASP A 14 14.40 -6.11 0.57
N PHE A 15 13.09 -5.85 0.53
CA PHE A 15 12.37 -5.43 -0.67
C PHE A 15 12.12 -3.91 -0.72
N PHE A 16 11.83 -3.29 0.42
CA PHE A 16 11.49 -1.87 0.53
C PHE A 16 12.59 -1.08 1.23
N ALA A 17 12.86 0.14 0.73
CA ALA A 17 13.84 1.03 1.34
C ALA A 17 13.34 1.63 2.67
N ASN A 18 12.03 1.78 2.85
CA ASN A 18 11.41 2.36 4.05
C ASN A 18 9.93 1.94 4.19
N ALA A 19 9.33 2.26 5.34
CA ALA A 19 7.93 1.93 5.64
C ALA A 19 6.95 2.59 4.64
N LYS A 20 7.25 3.82 4.20
CA LYS A 20 6.45 4.51 3.17
C LYS A 20 6.39 3.70 1.87
N ALA A 21 7.52 3.16 1.41
CA ALA A 21 7.57 2.35 0.20
C ALA A 21 6.75 1.06 0.35
N GLN A 22 6.84 0.41 1.51
CA GLN A 22 6.01 -0.75 1.83
C GLN A 22 4.51 -0.42 1.79
N SER A 23 4.09 0.68 2.42
CA SER A 23 2.68 1.09 2.49
C SER A 23 2.10 1.45 1.13
N TRP A 24 2.83 2.22 0.32
CA TRP A 24 2.43 2.53 -1.04
C TRP A 24 2.34 1.28 -1.93
N TRP A 25 3.26 0.33 -1.75
CA TRP A 25 3.21 -0.94 -2.48
C TRP A 25 2.00 -1.78 -2.08
N TRP A 26 1.66 -1.79 -0.79
CA TRP A 26 0.46 -2.44 -0.30
C TRP A 26 -0.81 -1.83 -0.89
N LEU A 27 -0.92 -0.49 -0.87
CA LEU A 27 -2.05 0.21 -1.49
C LEU A 27 -2.17 -0.11 -2.99
N ARG A 28 -1.04 -0.16 -3.71
CA ARG A 28 -1.00 -0.58 -5.11
C ARG A 28 -1.57 -1.99 -5.30
N LYS A 29 -1.21 -2.95 -4.42
CA LYS A 29 -1.74 -4.32 -4.51
C LYS A 29 -3.26 -4.37 -4.33
N LEU A 30 -3.81 -3.58 -3.40
CA LEU A 30 -5.27 -3.52 -3.21
C LEU A 30 -5.98 -3.08 -4.50
N PHE A 31 -5.51 -2.00 -5.14
CA PHE A 31 -6.09 -1.55 -6.42
C PHE A 31 -5.92 -2.58 -7.54
N GLN A 32 -4.75 -3.23 -7.62
CA GLN A 32 -4.50 -4.29 -8.59
C GLN A 32 -5.45 -5.47 -8.39
N ASN A 33 -5.68 -5.89 -7.14
CA ASN A 33 -6.60 -6.96 -6.82
C ASN A 33 -8.05 -6.58 -7.14
N THR A 34 -8.46 -5.33 -6.89
CA THR A 34 -9.77 -4.83 -7.32
C THR A 34 -9.94 -4.92 -8.84
N TYR A 35 -8.94 -4.49 -9.61
CA TYR A 35 -8.99 -4.60 -11.08
C TYR A 35 -9.13 -6.06 -11.54
N ARG A 36 -8.32 -6.95 -10.96
CA ARG A 36 -8.37 -8.40 -11.23
C ARG A 36 -9.72 -9.03 -10.91
N ALA A 37 -10.33 -8.63 -9.80
CA ALA A 37 -11.65 -9.09 -9.39
C ALA A 37 -12.75 -8.62 -10.35
N VAL A 38 -12.75 -7.32 -10.67
CA VAL A 38 -13.86 -6.67 -11.40
C VAL A 38 -13.75 -6.85 -12.91
N VAL A 39 -12.55 -6.70 -13.46
CA VAL A 39 -12.31 -6.67 -14.92
C VAL A 39 -11.89 -8.04 -15.43
N GLU A 40 -11.00 -8.73 -14.72
CA GLU A 40 -10.51 -10.05 -15.13
C GLU A 40 -11.38 -11.21 -14.57
N GLY A 41 -12.33 -10.92 -13.68
CA GLY A 41 -13.25 -11.91 -13.11
C GLY A 41 -12.57 -12.95 -12.20
N MET A 42 -11.37 -12.64 -11.69
CA MET A 42 -10.62 -13.58 -10.85
C MET A 42 -11.21 -13.66 -9.43
N ALA A 43 -11.07 -14.82 -8.81
CA ALA A 43 -11.38 -15.00 -7.40
C ALA A 43 -10.55 -14.04 -6.54
N TYR A 44 -11.18 -13.45 -5.53
CA TYR A 44 -10.54 -12.46 -4.67
C TYR A 44 -10.98 -12.64 -3.22
N ASN A 45 -10.13 -12.16 -2.29
CA ASN A 45 -10.49 -11.97 -0.90
C ASN A 45 -11.01 -10.54 -0.69
N PRO A 46 -12.22 -10.33 -0.15
CA PRO A 46 -12.74 -9.00 0.18
C PRO A 46 -11.80 -8.15 1.06
N ASP A 47 -10.98 -8.78 1.91
CA ASP A 47 -10.01 -8.09 2.78
C ASP A 47 -8.76 -7.60 2.02
N GLU A 48 -8.58 -8.03 0.77
CA GLU A 48 -7.41 -7.71 -0.06
C GLU A 48 -7.75 -6.85 -1.28
N ILE A 49 -8.90 -6.18 -1.26
CA ILE A 49 -9.33 -5.23 -2.29
C ILE A 49 -9.67 -3.87 -1.68
N ILE A 50 -9.74 -2.84 -2.52
CA ILE A 50 -10.16 -1.49 -2.13
C ILE A 50 -11.19 -0.95 -3.13
N SER A 51 -12.16 -0.19 -2.63
CA SER A 51 -13.15 0.51 -3.44
C SER A 51 -13.19 1.99 -3.06
N ILE A 52 -13.33 2.86 -4.05
CA ILE A 52 -13.54 4.29 -3.85
C ILE A 52 -15.02 4.58 -4.08
N SER A 53 -15.71 5.04 -3.04
CA SER A 53 -17.13 5.38 -3.13
C SER A 53 -17.36 6.49 -4.15
N SER A 54 -18.32 6.27 -5.06
CA SER A 54 -18.71 7.25 -6.07
C SER A 54 -19.35 8.51 -5.49
N ALA A 55 -19.84 8.46 -4.24
CA ALA A 55 -20.47 9.57 -3.53
C ALA A 55 -19.45 10.54 -2.88
N MET A 56 -18.15 10.24 -2.92
CA MET A 56 -17.14 11.13 -2.35
C MET A 56 -17.00 12.43 -3.17
N ALA A 57 -17.18 13.58 -2.51
CA ALA A 57 -17.03 14.89 -3.15
C ALA A 57 -15.64 15.11 -3.78
N SER A 58 -14.58 14.66 -3.11
CA SER A 58 -13.19 14.84 -3.56
C SER A 58 -12.66 13.69 -4.43
N LYS A 59 -13.54 12.82 -4.96
CA LYS A 59 -13.15 11.59 -5.69
C LYS A 59 -12.21 11.86 -6.86
N ASP A 60 -12.55 12.80 -7.74
CA ASP A 60 -11.75 13.02 -8.96
C ASP A 60 -10.36 13.56 -8.62
N LYS A 61 -10.28 14.46 -7.64
CA LYS A 61 -9.00 14.95 -7.11
C LYS A 61 -8.19 13.82 -6.47
N LEU A 62 -8.84 12.95 -5.69
CA LEU A 62 -8.19 11.79 -5.09
C LEU A 62 -7.62 10.84 -6.16
N ILE A 63 -8.37 10.56 -7.23
CA ILE A 63 -7.91 9.69 -8.33
C ILE A 63 -6.68 10.28 -9.01
N ILE A 64 -6.67 11.60 -9.26
CA ILE A 64 -5.52 12.30 -9.84
C ILE A 64 -4.31 12.15 -8.91
N GLU A 65 -4.48 12.42 -7.62
CA GLU A 65 -3.39 12.31 -6.63
C GLU A 65 -2.90 10.87 -6.45
N LEU A 66 -3.79 9.85 -6.51
CA LEU A 66 -3.42 8.43 -6.45
C LEU A 66 -2.63 7.95 -7.68
N SER A 67 -2.77 8.65 -8.80
CA SER A 67 -2.07 8.34 -10.06
C SER A 67 -0.67 8.97 -10.16
N GLN A 68 -0.32 9.87 -9.23
CA GLN A 68 0.95 10.61 -9.22
C GLN A 68 2.17 9.79 -8.76
N PRO A 69 2.08 8.93 -7.73
CA PRO A 69 3.25 8.25 -7.19
C PRO A 69 3.87 7.26 -8.18
N THR A 70 5.18 7.34 -8.31
CA THR A 70 5.99 6.41 -9.10
C THR A 70 6.95 5.64 -8.19
N TYR A 71 7.58 4.59 -8.72
CA TYR A 71 8.59 3.82 -7.99
C TYR A 71 9.87 3.67 -8.80
N SER A 72 10.98 3.54 -8.08
CA SER A 72 12.28 3.21 -8.64
C SER A 72 12.98 2.19 -7.75
N ILE A 73 14.03 1.57 -8.28
CA ILE A 73 14.91 0.67 -7.52
C ILE A 73 16.19 1.45 -7.22
N ASN A 74 16.56 1.54 -5.95
CA ASN A 74 17.78 2.25 -5.55
C ASN A 74 19.05 1.40 -5.81
N GLY A 75 20.22 1.98 -5.55
CA GLY A 75 21.52 1.31 -5.79
C GLY A 75 21.76 0.02 -5.00
N VAL A 76 20.94 -0.28 -3.99
CA VAL A 76 21.01 -1.52 -3.21
C VAL A 76 19.86 -2.49 -3.53
N GLY A 77 19.13 -2.26 -4.64
CA GLY A 77 18.09 -3.17 -5.13
C GLY A 77 16.76 -3.09 -4.38
N LYS A 78 16.50 -2.02 -3.62
CA LYS A 78 15.26 -1.83 -2.86
C LYS A 78 14.33 -0.83 -3.53
N ILE A 79 13.03 -1.06 -3.37
CA ILE A 79 11.98 -0.19 -3.89
C ILE A 79 11.92 1.10 -3.08
N VAL A 80 11.89 2.22 -3.80
CA VAL A 80 11.66 3.57 -3.30
C VAL A 80 10.44 4.15 -4.02
N ILE A 81 9.66 4.97 -3.30
CA ILE A 81 8.50 5.66 -3.86
C ILE A 81 8.76 7.15 -3.95
N ASP A 82 8.65 7.67 -5.16
CA ASP A 82 8.57 9.09 -5.44
C ASP A 82 7.09 9.47 -5.57
N LYS A 83 6.58 10.17 -4.54
CA LYS A 83 5.18 10.62 -4.51
C LYS A 83 5.01 12.01 -5.15
N GLN A 84 6.09 12.74 -5.38
CA GLN A 84 6.04 14.12 -5.86
C GLN A 84 7.16 14.31 -6.89
N PRO A 85 7.01 13.71 -8.08
CA PRO A 85 7.93 13.96 -9.17
C PRO A 85 7.97 15.46 -9.50
N ASP A 86 9.07 15.90 -10.11
CA ASP A 86 9.33 17.31 -10.36
C ASP A 86 8.15 18.03 -11.04
N GLY A 87 7.79 19.20 -10.50
CA GLY A 87 6.68 20.01 -11.01
C GLY A 87 5.29 19.61 -10.48
N THR A 88 5.16 18.55 -9.68
CA THR A 88 3.88 18.15 -9.09
C THR A 88 3.68 18.70 -7.67
N ARG A 89 2.42 18.89 -7.28
CA ARG A 89 2.05 19.29 -5.90
C ARG A 89 2.04 18.06 -5.00
N SER A 90 2.17 18.25 -3.68
CA SER A 90 2.07 17.15 -2.73
C SER A 90 0.66 16.50 -2.79
N PRO A 91 0.57 15.16 -2.94
CA PRO A 91 -0.69 14.45 -3.10
C PRO A 91 -1.28 14.08 -1.73
N ASN A 92 -1.78 15.08 -1.01
CA ASN A 92 -2.16 14.93 0.40
C ASN A 92 -3.34 13.96 0.64
N LEU A 93 -4.35 13.94 -0.24
CA LEU A 93 -5.47 12.99 -0.15
C LEU A 93 -4.98 11.56 -0.38
N ALA A 94 -4.11 11.35 -1.37
CA ALA A 94 -3.58 10.04 -1.65
C ALA A 94 -2.65 9.54 -0.55
N ASP A 95 -1.83 10.40 0.04
CA ASP A 95 -1.05 10.08 1.24
C ASP A 95 -1.95 9.72 2.42
N SER A 96 -3.07 10.43 2.65
CA SER A 96 -4.03 10.06 3.70
C SER A 96 -4.60 8.65 3.49
N VAL A 97 -4.93 8.28 2.25
CA VAL A 97 -5.37 6.91 1.93
C VAL A 97 -4.25 5.91 2.20
N MET A 98 -3.03 6.18 1.74
CA MET A 98 -1.88 5.31 1.98
C MET A 98 -1.61 5.08 3.47
N ILE A 99 -1.69 6.12 4.29
CA ILE A 99 -1.51 6.02 5.75
C ILE A 99 -2.64 5.19 6.37
N SER A 100 -3.89 5.44 5.96
CA SER A 100 -5.06 4.72 6.48
C SER A 100 -5.00 3.22 6.21
N TYR A 101 -4.51 2.82 5.03
CA TYR A 101 -4.39 1.43 4.62
C TYR A 101 -3.00 0.82 4.88
N ALA A 102 -2.08 1.56 5.49
CA ALA A 102 -0.73 1.05 5.72
C ALA A 102 -0.78 -0.21 6.61
N PRO A 103 0.01 -1.26 6.29
CA PRO A 103 0.04 -2.50 7.05
C PRO A 103 0.86 -2.34 8.35
N MET A 104 0.46 -1.39 9.19
CA MET A 104 1.06 -1.06 10.47
C MET A 104 0.09 -1.40 11.61
N ASN A 105 0.63 -1.77 12.76
CA ASN A 105 -0.19 -2.04 13.94
C ASN A 105 -0.85 -0.73 14.39
N SER A 106 -2.17 -0.63 14.26
CA SER A 106 -2.94 0.49 14.79
C SER A 106 -2.95 0.42 16.33
N ALA A 107 -2.90 1.57 17.00
CA ALA A 107 -2.74 1.65 18.46
C ALA A 107 -3.80 0.84 19.24
N LEU A 108 -5.01 0.69 18.70
CA LEU A 108 -6.08 -0.12 19.30
C LEU A 108 -5.72 -1.62 19.38
N ASN A 109 -5.00 -2.15 18.39
CA ASN A 109 -4.55 -3.55 18.40
C ASN A 109 -3.53 -3.80 19.53
N ILE A 110 -2.74 -2.79 19.90
CA ILE A 110 -1.76 -2.87 20.99
C ILE A 110 -2.48 -2.89 22.34
N TRP A 111 -3.45 -2.01 22.55
CA TRP A 111 -4.26 -1.99 23.77
C TRP A 111 -5.09 -3.27 23.95
N GLU A 112 -5.64 -3.81 22.87
CA GLU A 112 -6.35 -5.08 22.90
C GLU A 112 -5.42 -6.26 23.22
N LEU A 113 -4.19 -6.28 22.68
CA LEU A 113 -3.17 -7.28 23.01
C LEU A 113 -2.74 -7.21 24.49
N LEU A 114 -2.58 -6.01 25.03
CA LEU A 114 -2.23 -5.81 26.44
C LEU A 114 -3.38 -6.17 27.38
N GLY A 115 -4.63 -5.87 26.99
CA GLY A 115 -5.82 -6.21 27.77
C GLY A 115 -6.14 -7.71 27.82
N ARG A 116 -5.70 -8.50 26.83
CA ARG A 116 -5.84 -9.97 26.81
C ARG A 116 -4.80 -10.71 27.66
N GLN A 117 -3.79 -10.02 28.17
CA GLN A 117 -2.77 -10.57 29.08
C GLN A 117 -3.06 -10.28 30.56
N ALA A 118 -4.19 -9.62 30.86
CA ALA A 118 -4.66 -9.33 32.21
C ALA A 118 -5.76 -10.32 32.66
#